data_AF-A0A7X7R5Y9-F1
#
_entry.id   AF-A0A7X7R5Y9-F1
#
_cell.length_a   1.000
_cell.length_b   1.000
_cell.length_c   1.000
_cell.angle_alpha   90.00
_cell.angle_beta   90.00
_cell.angle_gamma   90.00
#
_symmetry.space_group_name_H-M   'P 1'
#
loop_
_entity.id
_entity.type
_entity.pdbx_description
1 polymer ?
#
loop_
_entity_poly.entity_id
_entity_poly.type
_entity_poly.pdbx_seq_one_letter_code
_entity_poly.pdbx_strand_id
1 'polypeptide(L)'
;MAAWGMIMGIKRFQTKRLMILALGSLMIFLLAACSDSTTTNAVEVDTRNLSGMELAMTQLSGTDALGRKISPVDGPKTDKDRYVGLFYSLWLGQHTHQQSAIYNISHLMETPAGEETLFDPAGSDISRTDEFHFWGEPLYGYYNMQDPWVLTRHIELLTMAGVDYLCFDATNNAIYPEVLNTLLDLLLKYQNQGFDVPKIVFYTNSFSGNTVDAIYSAIYQTEKYQSLWFQPNGKPLIIGITPDNENASDQTRFNASFSNYISEPMREFFDVKESEWPNGMHNDNSIPWMSWDYPQRIHDGSIAVPVAQHSHSRISASFMDPESSRGYNNVTGTVEDDYLSGHSFQDMWNTVFENDSLVNNVLVTSFNEWMAIKLNLGGTVQFVDVFNEEYSRDIEMMKGGYNDNFYLQLVKNIREFKYEPAKNYQRTLRTIDITDSNSMLVWNYVKDHYQDFQGDAMPRDFIDAVNVNRYVDNSNRNDITDIKIANDKNNVYIYIKTLDPITAYNGSDLNWMNILLSTSGSSPSFAGYQYIINRHPETNTTSIERSTGGYQFETVGNIDYSIQGNVMQVKIPLAHLGLTADNVHFDFKVADNVTHYDDIMDYYVTGDSAPLGRLGYSY
;
A
#
# COMPACT_ATOMS: atom_id res chain seq x y z
N MET A 1 76.90 42.84 13.12
CA MET A 1 77.28 44.04 13.91
C MET A 1 76.12 44.35 14.84
N ALA A 2 76.38 44.21 16.16
CA ALA A 2 75.69 44.76 17.34
C ALA A 2 74.15 44.62 17.50
N ALA A 3 73.56 44.34 18.67
CA ALA A 3 74.01 43.82 19.97
C ALA A 3 72.75 43.58 20.86
N TRP A 4 72.72 42.46 21.59
CA TRP A 4 72.33 42.28 23.02
C TRP A 4 70.98 42.83 23.57
N GLY A 5 70.20 42.16 24.43
CA GLY A 5 70.38 40.91 25.17
C GLY A 5 69.22 40.63 26.17
N MET A 6 69.29 39.46 26.81
CA MET A 6 68.69 39.00 28.09
C MET A 6 67.18 39.18 28.40
N ILE A 7 66.48 38.08 28.71
CA ILE A 7 66.09 37.66 30.08
C ILE A 7 65.46 36.25 30.04
N MET A 8 66.03 35.33 30.83
CA MET A 8 65.44 34.05 31.22
C MET A 8 64.39 34.24 32.32
N GLY A 9 63.38 33.37 32.32
CA GLY A 9 62.83 32.82 33.56
C GLY A 9 61.38 33.17 33.86
N ILE A 10 60.66 32.14 34.33
CA ILE A 10 59.32 32.18 34.91
C ILE A 10 58.18 32.07 33.88
N LYS A 11 57.80 30.82 33.56
CA LYS A 11 56.39 30.33 33.54
C LYS A 11 56.35 28.87 33.06
N ARG A 12 56.86 27.96 33.89
CA ARG A 12 56.68 26.50 33.70
C ARG A 12 55.76 25.87 34.77
N PHE A 13 54.91 26.68 35.39
CA PHE A 13 54.11 26.29 36.56
C PHE A 13 52.60 26.58 36.46
N GLN A 14 52.06 26.84 35.26
CA GLN A 14 50.61 27.06 35.08
C GLN A 14 49.90 26.10 34.12
N THR A 15 50.61 25.22 33.42
CA THR A 15 49.99 24.25 32.50
C THR A 15 49.58 22.92 33.13
N LYS A 16 49.94 22.64 34.39
CA LYS A 16 49.55 21.40 35.09
C LYS A 16 48.30 21.51 35.97
N ARG A 17 47.78 22.71 36.24
CA ARG A 17 46.55 22.89 37.05
C ARG A 17 45.26 23.07 36.22
N LEU A 18 45.35 23.45 34.94
CA LEU A 18 44.16 23.47 34.06
C LEU A 18 43.76 22.09 33.53
N MET A 19 44.70 21.14 33.39
CA MET A 19 44.37 19.77 32.96
C MET A 19 43.73 18.93 34.08
N ILE A 20 43.98 19.23 35.36
CA ILE A 20 43.40 18.47 36.48
C ILE A 20 41.96 18.95 36.82
N LEU A 21 41.63 20.20 36.51
CA LEU A 21 40.25 20.69 36.61
C LEU A 21 39.38 20.25 35.43
N ALA A 22 39.92 20.12 34.22
CA ALA A 22 39.17 19.59 33.06
C ALA A 22 38.90 18.08 33.15
N LEU A 23 39.79 17.29 33.78
CA LEU A 23 39.57 15.86 34.03
C LEU A 23 38.65 15.56 35.22
N GLY A 24 38.56 16.48 36.21
CA GLY A 24 37.61 16.38 37.32
C GLY A 24 36.18 16.77 36.95
N SER A 25 35.99 17.68 35.99
CA SER A 25 34.66 18.03 35.46
C SER A 25 34.11 16.97 34.49
N LEU A 26 34.98 16.24 33.80
CA LEU A 26 34.56 15.14 32.91
C LEU A 26 34.12 13.89 33.70
N MET A 27 34.69 13.65 34.88
CA MET A 27 34.30 12.52 35.74
C MET A 27 33.02 12.75 36.56
N ILE A 28 32.58 13.99 36.76
CA ILE A 28 31.30 14.29 37.43
C ILE A 28 30.12 14.26 36.44
N PHE A 29 30.36 14.48 35.14
CA PHE A 29 29.36 14.22 34.09
C PHE A 29 29.26 12.73 33.69
N LEU A 30 30.28 11.92 33.97
CA LEU A 30 30.27 10.46 33.74
C LEU A 30 29.64 9.66 34.90
N LEU A 31 29.43 10.27 36.07
CA LEU A 31 28.77 9.63 37.23
C LEU A 31 27.31 10.07 37.43
N ALA A 32 26.82 11.03 36.63
CA ALA A 32 25.40 11.35 36.50
C ALA A 32 24.73 10.64 35.29
N ALA A 33 25.51 9.90 34.49
CA ALA A 33 25.04 9.09 33.36
C ALA A 33 24.94 7.58 33.68
N CYS A 34 25.19 7.19 34.94
CA CYS A 34 24.94 5.86 35.47
C CYS A 34 24.01 5.94 36.69
N SER A 35 22.84 6.55 36.52
CA SER A 35 21.66 6.00 37.16
C SER A 35 20.94 5.21 36.08
N ASP A 36 21.22 3.91 36.03
CA ASP A 36 20.25 2.96 35.51
C ASP A 36 19.00 3.12 36.38
N SER A 37 18.14 4.07 36.01
CA SER A 37 16.72 3.86 36.19
C SER A 37 16.39 2.69 35.28
N THR A 38 16.59 1.49 35.81
CA THR A 38 15.68 0.38 35.55
C THR A 38 14.32 0.78 36.13
N THR A 39 13.73 1.85 35.60
CA THR A 39 12.31 1.83 35.32
C THR A 39 12.16 0.68 34.35
N THR A 40 11.96 -0.51 34.92
CA THR A 40 11.13 -1.51 34.29
C THR A 40 9.82 -0.78 34.00
N ASN A 41 9.72 -0.16 32.83
CA ASN A 41 8.44 0.33 32.35
C ASN A 41 7.59 -0.93 32.32
N ALA A 42 6.69 -1.05 33.29
CA ALA A 42 5.77 -2.16 33.34
C ALA A 42 5.09 -2.19 31.98
N VAL A 43 5.16 -3.33 31.29
CA VAL A 43 4.45 -3.53 30.02
C VAL A 43 3.01 -3.07 30.24
N GLU A 44 2.47 -2.25 29.35
CA GLU A 44 1.16 -1.63 29.57
C GLU A 44 0.05 -2.68 29.50
N VAL A 45 -1.06 -2.48 30.20
CA VAL A 45 -2.24 -3.34 30.03
C VAL A 45 -2.99 -2.86 28.80
N ASP A 46 -3.35 -3.76 27.89
CA ASP A 46 -4.15 -3.36 26.72
C ASP A 46 -5.60 -3.03 27.15
N THR A 47 -5.87 -1.73 27.24
CA THR A 47 -7.18 -1.15 27.55
C THR A 47 -7.99 -0.84 26.31
N ARG A 48 -7.42 -0.99 25.11
CA ARG A 48 -8.12 -0.77 23.85
C ARG A 48 -9.20 -1.85 23.69
N ASN A 49 -10.27 -1.47 23.00
CA ASN A 49 -11.38 -2.35 22.66
C ASN A 49 -11.56 -2.36 21.15
N LEU A 50 -10.54 -2.88 20.46
CA LEU A 50 -10.51 -2.99 19.01
C LEU A 50 -11.39 -4.17 18.56
N SER A 51 -12.15 -3.97 17.50
CA SER A 51 -12.74 -5.05 16.72
C SER A 51 -11.66 -5.89 16.03
N GLY A 52 -12.05 -7.06 15.49
CA GLY A 52 -11.09 -7.92 14.81
C GLY A 52 -10.47 -7.29 13.55
N MET A 53 -11.22 -6.41 12.87
CA MET A 53 -10.75 -5.65 11.70
C MET A 53 -9.78 -4.54 12.11
N GLU A 54 -10.11 -3.76 13.15
CA GLU A 54 -9.22 -2.71 13.68
C GLU A 54 -7.91 -3.32 14.20
N LEU A 55 -7.98 -4.48 14.86
CA LEU A 55 -6.77 -5.20 15.26
C LEU A 55 -5.98 -5.68 14.04
N ALA A 56 -6.61 -6.33 13.05
CA ALA A 56 -5.94 -6.78 11.83
C ALA A 56 -5.21 -5.64 11.12
N MET A 57 -5.85 -4.49 10.93
CA MET A 57 -5.24 -3.31 10.31
C MET A 57 -4.09 -2.74 11.13
N THR A 58 -4.27 -2.58 12.46
CA THR A 58 -3.21 -2.01 13.31
C THR A 58 -2.02 -2.95 13.45
N GLN A 59 -2.24 -4.26 13.38
CA GLN A 59 -1.19 -5.28 13.51
C GLN A 59 -0.56 -5.72 12.19
N LEU A 60 -0.87 -5.09 11.05
CA LEU A 60 -0.16 -5.38 9.80
C LEU A 60 1.35 -5.29 9.96
N SER A 61 2.04 -6.27 9.38
CA SER A 61 3.49 -6.37 9.33
C SER A 61 3.99 -6.93 8.00
N GLY A 62 5.28 -6.79 7.73
CA GLY A 62 5.89 -7.28 6.50
C GLY A 62 7.28 -6.69 6.26
N THR A 63 7.99 -7.24 5.29
CA THR A 63 9.28 -6.71 4.83
C THR A 63 9.33 -6.84 3.32
N ASP A 64 9.47 -5.73 2.61
CA ASP A 64 9.52 -5.74 1.15
C ASP A 64 10.84 -6.28 0.58
N ALA A 65 10.95 -6.32 -0.75
CA ALA A 65 12.14 -6.87 -1.42
C ALA A 65 13.43 -6.08 -1.15
N LEU A 66 13.32 -4.82 -0.68
CA LEU A 66 14.46 -3.95 -0.34
C LEU A 66 14.80 -4.00 1.16
N GLY A 67 14.04 -4.75 1.96
CA GLY A 67 14.24 -4.84 3.40
C GLY A 67 13.56 -3.74 4.21
N ARG A 68 12.70 -2.91 3.60
CA ARG A 68 11.90 -1.90 4.32
C ARG A 68 10.80 -2.61 5.09
N LYS A 69 10.65 -2.26 6.37
CA LYS A 69 9.70 -2.92 7.27
C LYS A 69 8.36 -2.19 7.31
N ILE A 70 7.28 -2.95 7.23
CA ILE A 70 5.95 -2.55 7.67
C ILE A 70 5.82 -2.99 9.12
N SER A 71 5.64 -2.04 10.02
CA SER A 71 5.55 -2.29 11.46
C SER A 71 4.11 -2.13 11.95
N PRO A 72 3.71 -2.88 12.99
CA PRO A 72 2.48 -2.63 13.73
C PRO A 72 2.38 -1.19 14.23
N VAL A 73 1.15 -0.73 14.47
CA VAL A 73 0.83 0.58 15.04
C VAL A 73 -0.11 0.43 16.23
N ASP A 74 -0.19 1.45 17.08
CA ASP A 74 -1.05 1.43 18.27
C ASP A 74 -2.50 1.84 17.97
N GLY A 75 -2.66 2.88 17.16
CA GLY A 75 -3.95 3.47 16.81
C GLY A 75 -3.75 4.76 16.03
N PRO A 76 -4.81 5.40 15.54
CA PRO A 76 -4.70 6.67 14.83
C PRO A 76 -4.14 7.76 15.76
N LYS A 77 -3.32 8.65 15.20
CA LYS A 77 -2.93 9.90 15.88
C LYS A 77 -4.16 10.77 16.09
N THR A 78 -4.27 11.43 17.24
CA THR A 78 -5.49 12.15 17.64
C THR A 78 -5.29 13.66 17.80
N ASP A 79 -4.11 14.19 17.47
CA ASP A 79 -3.81 15.62 17.53
C ASP A 79 -4.57 16.42 16.44
N LYS A 80 -4.97 15.76 15.36
CA LYS A 80 -5.81 16.28 14.28
C LYS A 80 -6.26 15.16 13.34
N ASP A 81 -7.23 15.47 12.49
CA ASP A 81 -7.64 14.61 11.40
C ASP A 81 -6.55 14.51 10.31
N ARG A 82 -6.37 13.31 9.77
CA ARG A 82 -5.40 13.01 8.70
C ARG A 82 -6.05 12.08 7.69
N TYR A 83 -6.01 12.49 6.43
CA TYR A 83 -6.59 11.77 5.31
C TYR A 83 -5.55 11.48 4.23
N VAL A 84 -5.64 10.32 3.62
CA VAL A 84 -4.88 9.92 2.45
C VAL A 84 -5.84 9.46 1.36
N GLY A 85 -5.88 10.22 0.27
CA GLY A 85 -6.54 9.87 -0.97
C GLY A 85 -5.59 9.19 -1.95
N LEU A 86 -6.15 8.38 -2.84
CA LEU A 86 -5.41 7.74 -3.93
C LEU A 86 -6.09 8.02 -5.27
N PHE A 87 -5.34 8.61 -6.20
CA PHE A 87 -5.81 8.82 -7.57
C PHE A 87 -5.98 7.48 -8.27
N TYR A 88 -7.18 7.22 -8.80
CA TYR A 88 -7.62 5.89 -9.23
C TYR A 88 -8.38 5.95 -10.56
N SER A 89 -7.97 5.11 -11.51
CA SER A 89 -8.52 5.06 -12.86
C SER A 89 -9.66 4.05 -12.98
N LEU A 90 -10.76 4.42 -13.64
CA LEU A 90 -11.90 3.51 -13.93
C LEU A 90 -11.93 3.03 -15.39
N TRP A 91 -10.93 3.40 -16.18
CA TRP A 91 -11.03 3.41 -17.64
C TRP A 91 -10.28 2.28 -18.34
N LEU A 92 -9.46 1.52 -17.62
CA LEU A 92 -8.72 0.39 -18.19
C LEU A 92 -9.70 -0.66 -18.75
N GLY A 93 -9.54 -0.97 -20.04
CA GLY A 93 -10.43 -1.84 -20.81
C GLY A 93 -11.77 -1.22 -21.24
N GLN A 94 -11.97 0.11 -21.08
CA GLN A 94 -13.21 0.79 -21.47
C GLN A 94 -13.10 1.51 -22.83
N HIS A 95 -11.90 1.78 -23.33
CA HIS A 95 -11.65 2.50 -24.59
C HIS A 95 -11.47 1.58 -25.80
N THR A 96 -12.42 0.67 -26.04
CA THR A 96 -12.34 -0.36 -27.09
C THR A 96 -12.10 0.18 -28.52
N HIS A 97 -12.43 1.43 -28.80
CA HIS A 97 -12.16 2.08 -30.09
C HIS A 97 -10.72 2.58 -30.27
N GLN A 98 -9.98 2.76 -29.17
CA GLN A 98 -8.59 3.24 -29.15
C GLN A 98 -7.65 2.19 -28.56
N GLN A 99 -8.08 0.94 -28.53
CA GLN A 99 -7.30 -0.17 -28.00
C GLN A 99 -7.74 -1.48 -28.68
N SER A 100 -7.11 -1.80 -29.82
CA SER A 100 -7.48 -2.97 -30.62
C SER A 100 -6.69 -4.24 -30.27
N ALA A 101 -5.59 -4.10 -29.53
CA ALA A 101 -4.77 -5.20 -29.05
C ALA A 101 -4.03 -4.81 -27.76
N ILE A 102 -3.45 -5.81 -27.10
CA ILE A 102 -2.48 -5.57 -26.03
C ILE A 102 -1.15 -5.20 -26.68
N TYR A 103 -0.79 -3.92 -26.63
CA TYR A 103 0.57 -3.45 -26.89
C TYR A 103 1.26 -3.22 -25.55
N ASN A 104 2.40 -3.85 -25.31
CA ASN A 104 3.19 -3.67 -24.10
C ASN A 104 4.53 -3.00 -24.47
N ILE A 105 4.76 -1.82 -23.91
CA ILE A 105 5.93 -0.98 -24.18
C ILE A 105 7.21 -1.70 -23.74
N SER A 106 7.26 -2.18 -22.49
CA SER A 106 8.43 -2.92 -21.98
C SER A 106 8.79 -4.10 -22.87
N HIS A 107 7.82 -4.91 -23.31
CA HIS A 107 8.08 -6.03 -24.23
C HIS A 107 8.62 -5.58 -25.60
N LEU A 108 8.08 -4.50 -26.17
CA LEU A 108 8.58 -3.96 -27.44
C LEU A 108 10.02 -3.46 -27.30
N MET A 109 10.36 -2.85 -26.16
CA MET A 109 11.70 -2.33 -25.87
C MET A 109 12.77 -3.41 -25.60
N GLU A 110 12.39 -4.69 -25.41
CA GLU A 110 13.36 -5.78 -25.21
C GLU A 110 14.25 -6.06 -26.43
N THR A 111 13.84 -5.62 -27.63
CA THR A 111 14.60 -5.85 -28.86
C THR A 111 14.74 -4.57 -29.70
N PRO A 112 15.85 -4.38 -30.43
CA PRO A 112 16.02 -3.21 -31.29
C PRO A 112 14.92 -3.03 -32.35
N ALA A 113 14.40 -4.13 -32.90
CA ALA A 113 13.35 -4.09 -33.91
C ALA A 113 11.98 -3.71 -33.30
N GLY A 114 11.70 -4.18 -32.08
CA GLY A 114 10.50 -3.79 -31.33
C GLY A 114 10.55 -2.33 -30.92
N GLU A 115 11.71 -1.83 -30.48
CA GLU A 115 11.94 -0.41 -30.16
C GLU A 115 11.77 0.48 -31.41
N GLU A 116 12.36 0.11 -32.55
CA GLU A 116 12.15 0.82 -33.82
C GLU A 116 10.67 0.88 -34.19
N THR A 117 9.92 -0.21 -33.97
CA THR A 117 8.48 -0.28 -34.24
C THR A 117 7.66 0.58 -33.27
N LEU A 118 8.03 0.59 -31.98
CA LEU A 118 7.39 1.40 -30.96
C LEU A 118 7.51 2.89 -31.30
N PHE A 119 8.69 3.33 -31.75
CA PHE A 119 8.97 4.73 -32.07
C PHE A 119 8.70 5.11 -33.54
N ASP A 120 8.21 4.20 -34.38
CA ASP A 120 7.72 4.55 -35.72
C ASP A 120 6.42 5.36 -35.62
N PRO A 121 6.41 6.65 -36.04
CA PRO A 121 5.22 7.51 -35.98
C PRO A 121 4.09 7.07 -36.92
N ALA A 122 4.39 6.27 -37.95
CA ALA A 122 3.37 5.71 -38.84
C ALA A 122 2.56 4.58 -38.17
N GLY A 123 3.15 3.94 -37.16
CA GLY A 123 2.56 2.79 -36.47
C GLY A 123 2.61 1.49 -37.28
N SER A 124 2.32 0.38 -36.62
CA SER A 124 2.24 -0.96 -37.21
C SER A 124 1.16 -1.79 -36.54
N ASP A 125 0.90 -3.01 -37.04
CA ASP A 125 -0.07 -3.93 -36.41
C ASP A 125 0.30 -4.38 -35.00
N ILE A 126 1.55 -4.21 -34.58
CA ILE A 126 2.03 -4.56 -33.23
C ILE A 126 2.32 -3.34 -32.35
N SER A 127 2.13 -2.12 -32.87
CA SER A 127 2.21 -0.85 -32.12
C SER A 127 1.56 0.27 -32.94
N ARG A 128 0.23 0.41 -32.82
CA ARG A 128 -0.56 1.36 -33.60
C ARG A 128 -0.47 2.77 -33.04
N THR A 129 -0.25 3.76 -33.89
CA THR A 129 -0.35 5.17 -33.52
C THR A 129 -1.81 5.50 -33.15
N ASP A 130 -1.99 6.39 -32.18
CA ASP A 130 -3.28 6.83 -31.61
C ASP A 130 -4.06 5.75 -30.84
N GLU A 131 -3.40 4.65 -30.45
CA GLU A 131 -3.94 3.61 -29.58
C GLU A 131 -3.19 3.51 -28.23
N PHE A 132 -3.89 3.03 -27.20
CA PHE A 132 -3.35 2.78 -25.86
C PHE A 132 -2.34 1.64 -25.84
N HIS A 133 -1.22 1.86 -25.15
CA HIS A 133 -0.19 0.87 -24.87
C HIS A 133 -0.02 0.73 -23.36
N PHE A 134 0.07 -0.51 -22.89
CA PHE A 134 0.48 -0.81 -21.53
C PHE A 134 1.96 -0.48 -21.33
N TRP A 135 2.30 0.21 -20.24
CA TRP A 135 3.71 0.45 -19.91
C TRP A 135 4.42 -0.81 -19.38
N GLY A 136 3.67 -1.75 -18.80
CA GLY A 136 4.14 -3.03 -18.28
C GLY A 136 2.97 -4.01 -18.07
N GLU A 137 3.25 -5.21 -17.52
CA GLU A 137 2.19 -6.18 -17.21
C GLU A 137 1.73 -6.03 -15.74
N PRO A 138 0.44 -5.69 -15.50
CA PRO A 138 -0.10 -5.69 -14.15
C PRO A 138 0.00 -7.09 -13.51
N LEU A 139 0.12 -7.16 -12.18
CA LEU A 139 0.16 -8.44 -11.47
C LEU A 139 -1.06 -9.31 -11.79
N TYR A 140 -2.22 -8.68 -11.98
CA TYR A 140 -3.48 -9.34 -12.32
C TYR A 140 -3.70 -9.56 -13.82
N GLY A 141 -2.63 -9.43 -14.62
CA GLY A 141 -2.67 -9.46 -16.09
C GLY A 141 -3.25 -8.18 -16.68
N TYR A 142 -3.35 -8.10 -18.00
CA TYR A 142 -3.98 -6.98 -18.72
C TYR A 142 -5.51 -6.94 -18.51
N TYR A 143 -5.95 -6.75 -17.27
CA TYR A 143 -7.34 -6.90 -16.85
C TYR A 143 -8.24 -5.77 -17.36
N ASN A 144 -9.54 -6.03 -17.36
CA ASN A 144 -10.56 -5.02 -17.57
C ASN A 144 -11.07 -4.53 -16.22
N MET A 145 -11.25 -3.23 -16.02
CA MET A 145 -11.71 -2.66 -14.73
C MET A 145 -13.11 -3.08 -14.31
N GLN A 146 -13.91 -3.68 -15.20
CA GLN A 146 -15.18 -4.30 -14.84
C GLN A 146 -15.03 -5.67 -14.16
N ASP A 147 -13.81 -6.21 -14.06
CA ASP A 147 -13.53 -7.50 -13.42
C ASP A 147 -13.73 -7.41 -11.89
N PRO A 148 -14.79 -8.01 -11.32
CA PRO A 148 -15.06 -7.93 -9.88
C PRO A 148 -14.00 -8.64 -9.03
N TRP A 149 -13.25 -9.59 -9.61
CA TRP A 149 -12.17 -10.27 -8.93
C TRP A 149 -10.97 -9.35 -8.68
N VAL A 150 -10.67 -8.47 -9.65
CA VAL A 150 -9.60 -7.45 -9.52
C VAL A 150 -10.04 -6.34 -8.60
N LEU A 151 -11.27 -5.82 -8.76
CA LEU A 151 -11.81 -4.77 -7.90
C LEU A 151 -11.85 -5.19 -6.43
N THR A 152 -12.20 -6.44 -6.14
CA THR A 152 -12.16 -7.00 -4.78
C THR A 152 -10.76 -6.90 -4.17
N ARG A 153 -9.72 -7.31 -4.90
CA ARG A 153 -8.32 -7.22 -4.44
C ARG A 153 -7.87 -5.78 -4.23
N HIS A 154 -8.23 -4.87 -5.13
CA HIS A 154 -7.96 -3.45 -4.96
C HIS A 154 -8.61 -2.92 -3.68
N ILE A 155 -9.87 -3.27 -3.40
CA ILE A 155 -10.55 -2.83 -2.18
C ILE A 155 -9.84 -3.34 -0.94
N GLU A 156 -9.49 -4.64 -0.89
CA GLU A 156 -8.80 -5.22 0.26
C GLU A 156 -7.46 -4.52 0.52
N LEU A 157 -6.61 -4.42 -0.50
CA LEU A 157 -5.29 -3.81 -0.40
C LEU A 157 -5.37 -2.36 0.08
N LEU A 158 -6.26 -1.57 -0.52
CA LEU A 158 -6.36 -0.14 -0.21
C LEU A 158 -7.03 0.12 1.14
N THR A 159 -7.97 -0.74 1.55
CA THR A 159 -8.53 -0.72 2.91
C THR A 159 -7.45 -1.04 3.94
N MET A 160 -6.68 -2.10 3.73
CA MET A 160 -5.61 -2.51 4.64
C MET A 160 -4.43 -1.52 4.66
N ALA A 161 -4.15 -0.84 3.55
CA ALA A 161 -3.18 0.25 3.49
C ALA A 161 -3.61 1.48 4.31
N GLY A 162 -4.90 1.62 4.62
CA GLY A 162 -5.47 2.75 5.35
C GLY A 162 -5.77 3.96 4.46
N VAL A 163 -6.08 3.74 3.18
CA VAL A 163 -6.53 4.79 2.25
C VAL A 163 -7.95 5.23 2.62
N ASP A 164 -8.16 6.53 2.81
CA ASP A 164 -9.45 7.09 3.24
C ASP A 164 -10.43 7.28 2.08
N TYR A 165 -9.91 7.60 0.88
CA TYR A 165 -10.75 7.74 -0.30
C TYR A 165 -10.03 7.40 -1.62
N LEU A 166 -10.79 6.86 -2.56
CA LEU A 166 -10.40 6.79 -3.97
C LEU A 166 -10.82 8.07 -4.66
N CYS A 167 -9.86 8.73 -5.29
CA CYS A 167 -10.09 9.92 -6.11
C CYS A 167 -10.19 9.48 -7.57
N PHE A 168 -11.41 9.28 -8.04
CA PHE A 168 -11.66 8.78 -9.39
C PHE A 168 -11.31 9.82 -10.44
N ASP A 169 -10.49 9.39 -11.40
CA ASP A 169 -10.15 10.19 -12.57
C ASP A 169 -11.38 10.37 -13.48
N ALA A 170 -11.91 11.58 -13.48
CA ALA A 170 -12.91 12.06 -14.43
C ALA A 170 -12.43 13.35 -15.12
N THR A 171 -11.11 13.55 -15.22
CA THR A 171 -10.50 14.80 -15.70
C THR A 171 -10.77 15.06 -17.18
N ASN A 172 -11.09 14.01 -17.95
CA ASN A 172 -11.46 14.07 -19.37
C ASN A 172 -12.96 13.87 -19.66
N ASN A 173 -13.84 14.22 -18.71
CA ASN A 173 -15.31 14.21 -18.91
C ASN A 173 -15.88 12.80 -19.21
N ALA A 174 -15.39 11.78 -18.51
CA ALA A 174 -15.89 10.41 -18.56
C ALA A 174 -15.97 9.82 -17.14
N ILE A 175 -17.04 9.06 -16.85
CA ILE A 175 -17.35 8.57 -15.49
C ILE A 175 -17.49 7.04 -15.38
N TYR A 176 -17.39 6.32 -16.50
CA TYR A 176 -17.41 4.84 -16.60
C TYR A 176 -18.48 4.15 -15.72
N PRO A 177 -19.79 4.39 -15.96
CA PRO A 177 -20.85 3.98 -15.03
C PRO A 177 -20.91 2.48 -14.70
N GLU A 178 -20.55 1.61 -15.65
CA GLU A 178 -20.56 0.16 -15.42
C GLU A 178 -19.49 -0.27 -14.43
N VAL A 179 -18.24 0.18 -14.62
CA VAL A 179 -17.13 -0.02 -13.67
C VAL A 179 -17.48 0.59 -12.32
N LEU A 180 -17.95 1.84 -12.33
CA LEU A 180 -18.31 2.58 -11.13
C LEU A 180 -19.35 1.83 -10.29
N ASN A 181 -20.43 1.34 -10.91
CA ASN A 181 -21.46 0.59 -10.18
C ASN A 181 -20.91 -0.70 -9.56
N THR A 182 -20.11 -1.46 -10.31
CA THR A 182 -19.49 -2.70 -9.79
C THR A 182 -18.59 -2.40 -8.59
N LEU A 183 -17.74 -1.36 -8.68
CA LEU A 183 -16.86 -0.95 -7.59
C LEU A 183 -17.66 -0.49 -6.36
N LEU A 184 -18.69 0.35 -6.53
CA LEU A 184 -19.50 0.84 -5.41
C LEU A 184 -20.27 -0.29 -4.71
N ASP A 185 -20.77 -1.27 -5.46
CA ASP A 185 -21.43 -2.45 -4.89
C ASP A 185 -20.46 -3.33 -4.07
N LEU A 186 -19.22 -3.49 -4.53
CA LEU A 186 -18.18 -4.20 -3.79
C LEU A 186 -17.71 -3.43 -2.55
N LEU A 187 -17.52 -2.12 -2.64
CA LEU A 187 -17.21 -1.27 -1.48
C LEU A 187 -18.32 -1.39 -0.42
N LEU A 188 -19.59 -1.35 -0.83
CA LEU A 188 -20.72 -1.51 0.08
C LEU A 188 -20.77 -2.93 0.70
N LYS A 189 -20.46 -3.98 -0.08
CA LYS A 189 -20.35 -5.36 0.43
C LYS A 189 -19.39 -5.41 1.62
N TYR A 190 -18.19 -4.87 1.48
CA TYR A 190 -17.16 -4.94 2.52
C TYR A 190 -17.37 -3.92 3.65
N GLN A 191 -17.92 -2.75 3.37
CA GLN A 191 -18.39 -1.82 4.41
C GLN A 191 -19.43 -2.49 5.32
N ASN A 192 -20.36 -3.27 4.76
CA ASN A 192 -21.38 -3.99 5.54
C ASN A 192 -20.81 -5.13 6.40
N GLN A 193 -19.59 -5.58 6.13
CA GLN A 193 -18.85 -6.49 7.02
C GLN A 193 -18.17 -5.72 8.18
N GLY A 194 -18.16 -4.39 8.11
CA GLY A 194 -17.62 -3.47 9.12
C GLY A 194 -16.25 -2.89 8.79
N PHE A 195 -15.70 -3.19 7.60
CA PHE A 195 -14.44 -2.59 7.16
C PHE A 195 -14.61 -1.10 6.87
N ASP A 196 -13.62 -0.30 7.27
CA ASP A 196 -13.55 1.11 6.86
C ASP A 196 -12.96 1.22 5.45
N VAL A 197 -13.75 0.77 4.47
CA VAL A 197 -13.36 0.82 3.06
C VAL A 197 -13.13 2.27 2.60
N PRO A 198 -12.25 2.49 1.61
CA PRO A 198 -12.08 3.80 0.99
C PRO A 198 -13.43 4.39 0.56
N LYS A 199 -13.64 5.64 0.94
CA LYS A 199 -14.75 6.46 0.44
C LYS A 199 -14.46 6.92 -1.00
N ILE A 200 -15.37 7.65 -1.61
CA ILE A 200 -15.23 8.10 -3.00
C ILE A 200 -15.17 9.63 -3.12
N VAL A 201 -14.32 10.09 -4.03
CA VAL A 201 -14.17 11.48 -4.49
C VAL A 201 -13.99 11.44 -6.02
N PHE A 202 -14.46 12.46 -6.73
CA PHE A 202 -14.19 12.60 -8.17
C PHE A 202 -13.30 13.81 -8.43
N TYR A 203 -12.34 13.64 -9.35
CA TYR A 203 -11.52 14.72 -9.89
C TYR A 203 -11.97 15.06 -11.30
N THR A 204 -12.40 16.29 -11.53
CA THR A 204 -12.85 16.80 -12.83
C THR A 204 -11.99 17.96 -13.30
N ASN A 205 -11.80 18.12 -14.61
CA ASN A 205 -11.00 19.22 -15.16
C ASN A 205 -11.58 19.74 -16.49
N SER A 206 -11.45 18.96 -17.56
CA SER A 206 -12.10 19.26 -18.84
C SER A 206 -13.61 19.16 -18.69
N PHE A 207 -14.36 20.15 -19.18
CA PHE A 207 -15.82 20.23 -19.02
C PHE A 207 -16.29 19.91 -17.58
N SER A 208 -15.60 20.49 -16.59
CA SER A 208 -15.79 20.17 -15.17
C SER A 208 -17.26 20.27 -14.74
N GLY A 209 -17.95 21.37 -15.04
CA GLY A 209 -19.34 21.55 -14.65
C GLY A 209 -20.28 20.47 -15.19
N ASN A 210 -20.19 20.15 -16.47
CA ASN A 210 -21.00 19.10 -17.09
C ASN A 210 -20.68 17.72 -16.50
N THR A 211 -19.40 17.47 -16.20
CA THR A 211 -18.95 16.21 -15.61
C THR A 211 -19.53 16.05 -14.21
N VAL A 212 -19.50 17.10 -13.39
CA VAL A 212 -20.11 17.10 -12.05
C VAL A 212 -21.62 16.85 -12.10
N ASP A 213 -22.34 17.50 -13.03
CA ASP A 213 -23.79 17.26 -13.21
C ASP A 213 -24.07 15.79 -13.58
N ALA A 214 -23.21 15.18 -14.42
CA ALA A 214 -23.32 13.77 -14.80
C ALA A 214 -23.04 12.82 -13.61
N ILE A 215 -21.99 13.10 -12.82
CA ILE A 215 -21.66 12.35 -11.60
C ILE A 215 -22.81 12.41 -10.60
N TYR A 216 -23.32 13.62 -10.34
CA TYR A 216 -24.45 13.83 -9.43
C TYR A 216 -25.66 12.99 -9.87
N SER A 217 -26.00 13.07 -11.15
CA SER A 217 -27.12 12.34 -11.73
C SER A 217 -26.95 10.82 -11.69
N ALA A 218 -25.72 10.33 -11.82
CA ALA A 218 -25.44 8.91 -11.84
C ALA A 218 -25.55 8.25 -10.45
N ILE A 219 -25.00 8.88 -9.41
CA ILE A 219 -24.81 8.18 -8.12
C ILE A 219 -25.23 8.95 -6.86
N TYR A 220 -25.40 10.28 -6.91
CA TYR A 220 -25.72 11.08 -5.72
C TYR A 220 -27.23 11.33 -5.53
N GLN A 221 -28.05 11.02 -6.53
CA GLN A 221 -29.52 11.15 -6.45
C GLN A 221 -30.19 10.04 -5.63
N THR A 222 -29.46 8.97 -5.29
CA THR A 222 -30.00 7.84 -4.53
C THR A 222 -29.22 7.65 -3.24
N GLU A 223 -29.88 7.17 -2.20
CA GLU A 223 -29.26 6.90 -0.90
C GLU A 223 -28.40 5.61 -0.89
N LYS A 224 -28.42 4.80 -1.97
CA LYS A 224 -27.78 3.48 -2.04
C LYS A 224 -26.30 3.53 -1.63
N TYR A 225 -25.57 4.55 -2.07
CA TYR A 225 -24.13 4.68 -1.86
C TYR A 225 -23.76 5.83 -0.91
N GLN A 226 -24.73 6.38 -0.16
CA GLN A 226 -24.51 7.56 0.69
C GLN A 226 -23.40 7.34 1.73
N SER A 227 -23.30 6.14 2.29
CA SER A 227 -22.26 5.76 3.27
C SER A 227 -20.85 5.66 2.68
N LEU A 228 -20.71 5.73 1.35
CA LEU A 228 -19.42 5.71 0.65
C LEU A 228 -18.91 7.11 0.29
N TRP A 229 -19.68 8.16 0.53
CA TRP A 229 -19.24 9.53 0.21
C TRP A 229 -18.16 9.99 1.19
N PHE A 230 -17.08 10.58 0.68
CA PHE A 230 -16.09 11.21 1.54
C PHE A 230 -16.59 12.60 1.97
N GLN A 231 -16.88 12.80 3.26
CA GLN A 231 -17.57 13.99 3.77
C GLN A 231 -16.91 14.61 5.02
N PRO A 232 -15.62 14.97 4.99
CA PRO A 232 -14.92 15.50 6.18
C PRO A 232 -15.59 16.77 6.73
N ASN A 233 -16.19 17.59 5.87
CA ASN A 233 -16.88 18.84 6.23
C ASN A 233 -18.42 18.72 6.17
N GLY A 234 -18.96 17.49 6.20
CA GLY A 234 -20.41 17.23 6.20
C GLY A 234 -21.10 17.27 4.83
N LYS A 235 -20.38 17.60 3.75
CA LYS A 235 -20.84 17.47 2.34
C LYS A 235 -19.90 16.56 1.56
N PRO A 236 -20.36 15.86 0.52
CA PRO A 236 -19.47 15.07 -0.34
C PRO A 236 -18.42 15.96 -0.99
N LEU A 237 -17.16 15.56 -0.91
CA LEU A 237 -16.06 16.25 -1.57
C LEU A 237 -16.10 15.98 -3.08
N ILE A 238 -15.90 17.03 -3.87
CA ILE A 238 -15.62 16.95 -5.30
C ILE A 238 -14.50 17.91 -5.67
N ILE A 239 -13.63 17.50 -6.60
CA ILE A 239 -12.56 18.35 -7.12
C ILE A 239 -12.93 18.77 -8.54
N GLY A 240 -12.91 20.08 -8.81
CA GLY A 240 -13.25 20.60 -10.13
C GLY A 240 -13.04 22.09 -10.25
N ILE A 241 -13.62 22.73 -11.26
CA ILE A 241 -13.33 24.13 -11.59
C ILE A 241 -14.53 25.00 -11.30
N THR A 242 -14.37 25.98 -10.41
CA THR A 242 -15.35 27.06 -10.22
C THR A 242 -14.86 28.37 -10.84
N PRO A 243 -15.69 29.43 -10.90
CA PRO A 243 -15.23 30.75 -11.33
C PRO A 243 -14.07 31.32 -10.48
N ASP A 244 -13.87 30.78 -9.27
CA ASP A 244 -12.84 31.19 -8.31
C ASP A 244 -11.55 30.34 -8.41
N ASN A 245 -11.39 29.56 -9.48
CA ASN A 245 -10.21 28.69 -9.70
C ASN A 245 -8.89 29.48 -9.86
N GLU A 246 -8.96 30.76 -10.25
CA GLU A 246 -7.80 31.68 -10.31
C GLU A 246 -6.62 31.20 -11.19
N ASN A 247 -6.89 30.46 -12.27
CA ASN A 247 -5.88 29.87 -13.18
C ASN A 247 -5.06 28.72 -12.57
N ALA A 248 -5.58 28.05 -11.54
CA ALA A 248 -4.98 26.83 -11.01
C ALA A 248 -5.06 25.64 -11.99
N SER A 249 -6.14 25.54 -12.76
CA SER A 249 -6.26 24.57 -13.83
C SER A 249 -5.60 25.06 -15.14
N ASP A 250 -5.11 24.13 -15.95
CA ASP A 250 -4.67 24.40 -17.32
C ASP A 250 -5.81 24.95 -18.19
N GLN A 251 -7.06 24.53 -17.91
CA GLN A 251 -8.26 24.99 -18.60
C GLN A 251 -8.55 26.47 -18.36
N THR A 252 -8.35 26.96 -17.14
CA THR A 252 -8.56 28.38 -16.81
C THR A 252 -7.34 29.21 -17.18
N ARG A 253 -6.13 28.66 -17.02
CA ARG A 253 -4.86 29.35 -17.33
C ARG A 253 -4.61 29.57 -18.81
N PHE A 254 -4.87 28.56 -19.64
CA PHE A 254 -4.49 28.59 -21.07
C PHE A 254 -5.67 28.67 -22.02
N ASN A 255 -6.91 28.56 -21.53
CA ASN A 255 -8.11 28.77 -22.31
C ASN A 255 -8.96 29.88 -21.69
N ALA A 256 -8.70 31.12 -22.14
CA ALA A 256 -9.43 32.32 -21.71
C ALA A 256 -10.94 32.30 -22.03
N SER A 257 -11.42 31.32 -22.80
CA SER A 257 -12.84 31.13 -23.13
C SER A 257 -13.49 30.01 -22.31
N PHE A 258 -12.78 29.43 -21.35
CA PHE A 258 -13.34 28.40 -20.47
C PHE A 258 -14.53 28.98 -19.68
N SER A 259 -15.65 28.26 -19.74
CA SER A 259 -16.92 28.67 -19.13
C SER A 259 -17.71 27.50 -18.54
N ASN A 260 -17.18 26.28 -18.61
CA ASN A 260 -17.84 25.09 -18.10
C ASN A 260 -17.52 24.86 -16.61
N TYR A 261 -17.88 25.84 -15.80
CA TYR A 261 -17.71 25.81 -14.35
C TYR A 261 -18.78 24.96 -13.67
N ILE A 262 -18.47 24.45 -12.48
CA ILE A 262 -19.44 23.82 -11.59
C ILE A 262 -20.58 24.80 -11.28
N SER A 263 -21.82 24.34 -11.48
CA SER A 263 -23.03 25.16 -11.30
C SER A 263 -23.27 25.52 -9.83
N GLU A 264 -23.99 26.62 -9.57
CA GLU A 264 -24.37 27.03 -8.20
C GLU A 264 -25.07 25.92 -7.40
N PRO A 265 -26.07 25.20 -7.93
CA PRO A 265 -26.70 24.10 -7.19
C PRO A 265 -25.71 22.99 -6.80
N MET A 266 -24.72 22.70 -7.66
CA MET A 266 -23.70 21.70 -7.35
C MET A 266 -22.71 22.22 -6.30
N ARG A 267 -22.34 23.51 -6.33
CA ARG A 267 -21.53 24.13 -5.27
C ARG A 267 -22.27 24.20 -3.93
N GLU A 268 -23.60 24.23 -3.93
CA GLU A 268 -24.39 24.12 -2.70
C GLU A 268 -24.44 22.68 -2.17
N PHE A 269 -24.47 21.67 -3.05
CA PHE A 269 -24.53 20.25 -2.67
C PHE A 269 -23.17 19.69 -2.21
N PHE A 270 -22.10 19.95 -2.96
CA PHE A 270 -20.77 19.44 -2.71
C PHE A 270 -19.93 20.37 -1.82
N ASP A 271 -18.94 19.80 -1.14
CA ASP A 271 -17.74 20.53 -0.72
C ASP A 271 -16.79 20.57 -1.92
N VAL A 272 -16.53 21.75 -2.48
CA VAL A 272 -15.80 21.88 -3.74
C VAL A 272 -14.37 22.36 -3.48
N LYS A 273 -13.41 21.52 -3.87
CA LYS A 273 -11.99 21.89 -3.98
C LYS A 273 -11.64 22.16 -5.44
N GLU A 274 -10.73 23.09 -5.65
CA GLU A 274 -10.32 23.49 -7.00
C GLU A 274 -9.41 22.44 -7.64
N SER A 275 -9.61 22.19 -8.94
CA SER A 275 -8.64 21.48 -9.78
C SER A 275 -7.39 22.35 -9.94
N GLU A 276 -6.22 21.76 -9.68
CA GLU A 276 -4.92 22.37 -9.95
C GLU A 276 -4.05 21.45 -10.79
N TRP A 277 -3.57 22.01 -11.91
CA TRP A 277 -2.59 21.38 -12.77
C TRP A 277 -1.17 21.77 -12.31
N PRO A 278 -0.16 20.93 -12.52
CA PRO A 278 1.21 21.25 -12.10
C PRO A 278 1.80 22.51 -12.74
N ASN A 279 1.30 22.87 -13.94
CA ASN A 279 1.63 24.09 -14.65
C ASN A 279 0.62 25.22 -14.38
N GLY A 280 -0.20 25.11 -13.33
CA GLY A 280 -1.18 26.09 -12.87
C GLY A 280 -0.60 27.17 -11.97
N MET A 281 -1.44 28.12 -11.56
CA MET A 281 -1.14 29.04 -10.47
C MET A 281 -1.63 28.47 -9.14
N HIS A 282 -0.86 28.66 -8.06
CA HIS A 282 -1.23 28.17 -6.73
C HIS A 282 -2.59 28.72 -6.29
N ASN A 283 -3.47 27.84 -5.82
CA ASN A 283 -4.73 28.18 -5.17
C ASN A 283 -4.83 27.45 -3.82
N ASP A 284 -5.05 28.19 -2.73
CA ASP A 284 -5.13 27.58 -1.38
C ASP A 284 -6.30 26.59 -1.23
N ASN A 285 -7.39 26.76 -2.01
CA ASN A 285 -8.54 25.87 -1.98
C ASN A 285 -8.42 24.69 -2.98
N SER A 286 -7.29 24.51 -3.66
CA SER A 286 -7.13 23.41 -4.61
C SER A 286 -6.69 22.11 -3.95
N ILE A 287 -6.89 21.02 -4.66
CA ILE A 287 -6.18 19.76 -4.41
C ILE A 287 -5.44 19.42 -5.71
N PRO A 288 -4.12 19.62 -5.80
CA PRO A 288 -3.36 19.21 -6.97
C PRO A 288 -3.36 17.69 -7.09
N TRP A 289 -3.44 17.17 -8.31
CA TRP A 289 -3.24 15.73 -8.57
C TRP A 289 -1.75 15.37 -8.72
N MET A 290 -0.87 16.34 -8.98
CA MET A 290 0.58 16.17 -8.96
C MET A 290 1.29 17.50 -8.65
N SER A 291 2.59 17.44 -8.33
CA SER A 291 3.43 18.63 -8.10
C SER A 291 4.61 18.66 -9.07
N TRP A 292 5.00 19.86 -9.48
CA TRP A 292 6.28 20.15 -10.14
C TRP A 292 7.31 20.74 -9.18
N ASP A 293 6.87 21.21 -8.01
CA ASP A 293 7.77 21.78 -7.03
C ASP A 293 8.25 20.72 -6.04
N TYR A 294 9.49 20.90 -5.60
CA TYR A 294 10.05 20.25 -4.43
C TYR A 294 10.74 21.29 -3.52
N PRO A 295 10.42 21.32 -2.21
CA PRO A 295 9.29 20.64 -1.56
C PRO A 295 7.94 20.99 -2.21
N GLN A 296 6.96 20.08 -2.20
CA GLN A 296 5.66 20.36 -2.83
C GLN A 296 4.93 21.51 -2.13
N ARG A 297 4.04 22.18 -2.86
CA ARG A 297 3.16 23.21 -2.30
C ARG A 297 2.08 22.57 -1.41
N ILE A 298 1.73 23.27 -0.33
CA ILE A 298 0.63 22.91 0.58
C ILE A 298 -0.56 23.85 0.31
N HIS A 299 -1.73 23.27 0.08
CA HIS A 299 -2.99 23.93 -0.32
C HIS A 299 -4.01 23.81 0.81
N ASP A 300 -3.92 24.72 1.79
CA ASP A 300 -4.79 24.73 2.99
C ASP A 300 -5.01 23.33 3.59
N GLY A 301 -3.91 22.65 3.90
CA GLY A 301 -3.93 21.29 4.44
C GLY A 301 -3.71 20.17 3.42
N SER A 302 -3.91 20.42 2.13
CA SER A 302 -3.76 19.41 1.07
C SER A 302 -2.39 19.44 0.39
N ILE A 303 -1.87 18.27 0.01
CA ILE A 303 -0.60 18.12 -0.72
C ILE A 303 -0.65 16.91 -1.67
N ALA A 304 -0.08 17.04 -2.87
CA ALA A 304 0.05 15.94 -3.83
C ALA A 304 1.36 15.17 -3.61
N VAL A 305 1.33 13.85 -3.58
CA VAL A 305 2.50 12.98 -3.40
C VAL A 305 2.58 11.97 -4.56
N PRO A 306 3.20 12.35 -5.69
CA PRO A 306 3.43 11.43 -6.79
C PRO A 306 4.66 10.53 -6.54
N VAL A 307 4.64 9.29 -7.07
CA VAL A 307 5.84 8.42 -7.10
C VAL A 307 6.86 8.90 -8.16
N ALA A 308 6.34 9.50 -9.23
CA ALA A 308 7.07 10.11 -10.34
C ALA A 308 6.18 11.20 -10.96
N GLN A 309 6.76 12.24 -11.56
CA GLN A 309 6.02 13.41 -12.07
C GLN A 309 6.36 13.72 -13.52
N HIS A 310 5.55 14.57 -14.16
CA HIS A 310 5.93 15.14 -15.46
C HIS A 310 7.12 16.10 -15.30
N SER A 311 7.96 16.21 -16.33
CA SER A 311 8.99 17.25 -16.37
C SER A 311 8.38 18.62 -16.68
N HIS A 312 8.99 19.68 -16.13
CA HIS A 312 8.54 21.06 -16.31
C HIS A 312 8.74 21.54 -17.76
N SER A 313 9.61 20.85 -18.49
CA SER A 313 9.96 21.20 -19.87
C SER A 313 9.21 20.37 -20.90
N ARG A 314 8.94 19.09 -20.59
CA ARG A 314 8.27 18.15 -21.47
C ARG A 314 7.39 17.22 -20.66
N ILE A 315 6.09 17.25 -20.92
CA ILE A 315 5.12 16.49 -20.12
C ILE A 315 5.12 14.98 -20.41
N SER A 316 5.78 14.53 -21.49
CA SER A 316 5.74 13.13 -21.90
C SER A 316 6.74 12.27 -21.15
N ALA A 317 6.25 11.29 -20.39
CA ALA A 317 7.06 10.29 -19.70
C ALA A 317 8.04 9.56 -20.63
N SER A 318 7.67 9.33 -21.90
CA SER A 318 8.56 8.71 -22.90
C SER A 318 9.81 9.50 -23.24
N PHE A 319 9.90 10.77 -22.85
CA PHE A 319 11.13 11.54 -23.00
C PHE A 319 12.15 11.27 -21.91
N MET A 320 11.75 10.53 -20.87
CA MET A 320 12.62 10.04 -19.80
C MET A 320 13.44 11.16 -19.17
N ASP A 321 12.79 12.32 -18.98
CA ASP A 321 13.38 13.42 -18.24
C ASP A 321 13.69 12.98 -16.80
N PRO A 322 14.78 13.48 -16.18
CA PRO A 322 15.18 13.07 -14.83
C PRO A 322 14.04 13.13 -13.81
N GLU A 323 13.24 14.19 -13.82
CA GLU A 323 12.13 14.39 -12.88
C GLU A 323 11.00 13.35 -13.03
N SER A 324 10.96 12.64 -14.16
CA SER A 324 9.97 11.61 -14.45
C SER A 324 10.38 10.21 -14.01
N SER A 325 11.58 10.04 -13.46
CA SER A 325 12.02 8.76 -12.88
C SER A 325 11.50 8.59 -11.45
N ARG A 326 11.04 7.40 -11.10
CA ARG A 326 10.76 7.00 -9.71
C ARG A 326 12.02 7.04 -8.83
N GLY A 327 13.20 6.92 -9.45
CA GLY A 327 14.51 7.03 -8.82
C GLY A 327 15.03 8.46 -8.69
N TYR A 328 14.27 9.47 -9.10
CA TYR A 328 14.70 10.86 -9.00
C TYR A 328 14.86 11.30 -7.55
N ASN A 329 16.03 11.84 -7.22
CA ASN A 329 16.31 12.46 -5.95
C ASN A 329 15.94 13.94 -6.04
N ASN A 330 14.82 14.32 -5.43
CA ASN A 330 14.29 15.67 -5.52
C ASN A 330 15.16 16.70 -4.78
N VAL A 331 16.00 16.25 -3.85
CA VAL A 331 16.94 17.10 -3.11
C VAL A 331 18.17 17.45 -3.95
N THR A 332 18.76 16.46 -4.63
CA THR A 332 20.01 16.64 -5.39
C THR A 332 19.79 17.01 -6.86
N GLY A 333 18.62 16.70 -7.41
CA GLY A 333 18.29 16.86 -8.81
C GLY A 333 18.93 15.81 -9.73
N THR A 334 19.19 14.61 -9.22
CA THR A 334 19.82 13.49 -9.96
C THR A 334 18.97 12.24 -9.90
N VAL A 335 19.07 11.36 -10.89
CA VAL A 335 18.43 10.04 -10.85
C VAL A 335 19.38 9.05 -10.17
N GLU A 336 18.88 8.35 -9.14
CA GLU A 336 19.59 7.27 -8.47
C GLU A 336 19.65 6.02 -9.37
N ASP A 337 20.74 5.26 -9.28
CA ASP A 337 20.90 4.03 -10.09
C ASP A 337 19.81 2.97 -9.80
N ASP A 338 19.23 2.99 -8.60
CA ASP A 338 18.18 2.06 -8.16
C ASP A 338 16.82 2.75 -8.06
N TYR A 339 16.10 2.83 -9.18
CA TYR A 339 14.75 3.39 -9.21
C TYR A 339 13.73 2.56 -8.42
N LEU A 340 14.01 1.27 -8.14
CA LEU A 340 13.13 0.39 -7.37
C LEU A 340 13.00 0.86 -5.92
N SER A 341 13.99 1.62 -5.43
CA SER A 341 13.96 2.25 -4.11
C SER A 341 12.81 3.25 -3.93
N GLY A 342 12.30 3.83 -5.02
CA GLY A 342 11.27 4.87 -4.98
C GLY A 342 11.73 6.12 -4.25
N HIS A 343 12.97 6.57 -4.53
CA HIS A 343 13.55 7.74 -3.87
C HIS A 343 12.68 8.99 -4.07
N SER A 344 12.16 9.19 -5.29
CA SER A 344 11.29 10.33 -5.58
C SER A 344 10.04 10.31 -4.70
N PHE A 345 9.40 9.14 -4.58
CA PHE A 345 8.24 8.96 -3.73
C PHE A 345 8.55 9.22 -2.26
N GLN A 346 9.70 8.76 -1.76
CA GLN A 346 10.09 8.98 -0.37
C GLN A 346 10.37 10.46 -0.09
N ASP A 347 11.03 11.18 -1.00
CA ASP A 347 11.25 12.62 -0.86
C ASP A 347 9.92 13.38 -0.77
N MET A 348 8.95 13.03 -1.63
CA MET A 348 7.62 13.63 -1.60
C MET A 348 6.86 13.36 -0.29
N TRP A 349 7.04 12.18 0.31
CA TRP A 349 6.52 11.87 1.66
C TRP A 349 7.29 12.57 2.78
N ASN A 350 8.60 12.77 2.63
CA ASN A 350 9.40 13.48 3.63
C ASN A 350 8.91 14.92 3.81
N THR A 351 8.51 15.59 2.72
CA THR A 351 7.86 16.91 2.81
C THR A 351 6.60 16.88 3.68
N VAL A 352 5.78 15.82 3.55
CA VAL A 352 4.58 15.62 4.39
C VAL A 352 4.96 15.54 5.88
N PHE A 353 5.95 14.71 6.21
CA PHE A 353 6.37 14.50 7.60
C PHE A 353 7.02 15.75 8.22
N GLU A 354 7.88 16.42 7.46
CA GLU A 354 8.55 17.66 7.89
C GLU A 354 7.56 18.81 8.12
N ASN A 355 6.44 18.80 7.40
CA ASN A 355 5.38 19.80 7.50
C ASN A 355 4.10 19.23 8.13
N ASP A 356 4.19 18.18 8.95
CA ASP A 356 3.00 17.48 9.47
C ASP A 356 2.00 18.48 10.03
N SER A 357 2.38 19.44 10.88
CA SER A 357 1.46 20.46 11.43
C SER A 357 0.61 21.26 10.43
N LEU A 358 1.00 21.33 9.15
CA LEU A 358 0.30 22.04 8.08
C LEU A 358 -0.48 21.12 7.14
N VAL A 359 -0.27 19.79 7.19
CA VAL A 359 -0.86 18.84 6.23
C VAL A 359 -1.89 17.95 6.92
N ASN A 360 -3.14 17.97 6.46
CA ASN A 360 -4.19 17.06 6.92
C ASN A 360 -4.73 16.15 5.80
N ASN A 361 -4.43 16.43 4.53
CA ASN A 361 -4.87 15.64 3.40
C ASN A 361 -3.72 15.41 2.41
N VAL A 362 -3.42 14.15 2.11
CA VAL A 362 -2.44 13.75 1.10
C VAL A 362 -3.17 13.11 -0.06
N LEU A 363 -2.95 13.57 -1.30
CA LEU A 363 -3.41 12.88 -2.50
C LEU A 363 -2.22 12.21 -3.19
N VAL A 364 -2.20 10.88 -3.18
CA VAL A 364 -1.17 10.08 -3.86
C VAL A 364 -1.57 9.83 -5.32
N THR A 365 -0.61 9.96 -6.24
CA THR A 365 -0.83 9.73 -7.67
C THR A 365 0.22 8.76 -8.23
N SER A 366 -0.16 7.66 -8.87
CA SER A 366 -1.53 7.09 -9.05
C SER A 366 -1.51 5.57 -8.88
N PHE A 367 -2.68 4.95 -8.73
CA PHE A 367 -2.83 3.49 -8.65
C PHE A 367 -3.77 3.04 -9.77
N ASN A 368 -3.39 1.97 -10.48
CA ASN A 368 -4.01 1.35 -11.66
C ASN A 368 -3.96 2.09 -13.01
N GLU A 369 -3.01 3.02 -13.16
CA GLU A 369 -2.81 3.76 -14.41
C GLU A 369 -1.81 3.05 -15.34
N TRP A 370 -2.29 2.04 -16.05
CA TRP A 370 -1.41 1.12 -16.79
C TRP A 370 -1.07 1.50 -18.22
N MET A 371 -1.75 2.49 -18.81
CA MET A 371 -1.65 2.73 -20.25
C MET A 371 -1.45 4.20 -20.61
N ALA A 372 -0.78 4.43 -21.73
CA ALA A 372 -0.70 5.73 -22.38
C ALA A 372 -0.94 5.58 -23.88
N ILE A 373 -1.46 6.62 -24.53
CA ILE A 373 -1.66 6.64 -25.97
C ILE A 373 -0.31 6.86 -26.68
N LYS A 374 -0.03 6.07 -27.73
CA LYS A 374 1.08 6.33 -28.66
C LYS A 374 0.73 7.53 -29.56
N LEU A 375 1.09 8.74 -29.17
CA LEU A 375 0.81 9.95 -29.93
C LEU A 375 1.89 10.22 -30.97
N ASN A 376 1.50 10.65 -32.17
CA ASN A 376 2.43 11.19 -33.18
C ASN A 376 2.26 12.71 -33.28
N LEU A 377 3.16 13.46 -32.63
CA LEU A 377 3.19 14.92 -32.69
C LEU A 377 4.30 15.38 -33.62
N GLY A 378 3.93 15.67 -34.86
CA GLY A 378 4.85 16.24 -35.86
C GLY A 378 6.00 15.30 -36.26
N GLY A 379 5.76 13.98 -36.24
CA GLY A 379 6.76 12.95 -36.54
C GLY A 379 7.48 12.40 -35.32
N THR A 380 7.18 12.89 -34.12
CA THR A 380 7.75 12.41 -32.86
C THR A 380 6.72 11.58 -32.11
N VAL A 381 7.06 10.33 -31.78
CA VAL A 381 6.25 9.47 -30.91
C VAL A 381 6.38 9.92 -29.45
N GLN A 382 5.26 10.01 -28.75
CA GLN A 382 5.18 10.43 -27.35
C GLN A 382 4.17 9.59 -26.58
N PHE A 383 4.52 9.22 -25.34
CA PHE A 383 3.61 8.69 -24.33
C PHE A 383 3.58 9.66 -23.17
N VAL A 384 2.41 10.23 -22.88
CA VAL A 384 2.30 11.35 -21.95
C VAL A 384 2.48 10.88 -20.51
N ASP A 385 1.64 9.94 -20.11
CA ASP A 385 1.37 9.74 -18.69
C ASP A 385 2.26 8.71 -18.00
N VAL A 386 2.53 7.63 -18.71
CA VAL A 386 3.27 6.45 -18.29
C VAL A 386 4.01 5.89 -19.50
N PHE A 387 5.16 5.24 -19.29
CA PHE A 387 5.99 4.75 -20.39
C PHE A 387 6.61 3.38 -20.13
N ASN A 388 7.38 3.21 -19.06
CA ASN A 388 7.99 1.92 -18.69
C ASN A 388 8.11 1.79 -17.16
N GLU A 389 8.83 0.76 -16.68
CA GLU A 389 8.97 0.47 -15.24
C GLU A 389 9.48 1.68 -14.43
N GLU A 390 10.48 2.39 -14.95
CA GLU A 390 11.11 3.52 -14.27
C GLU A 390 10.36 4.85 -14.47
N TYR A 391 9.87 5.09 -15.68
CA TYR A 391 9.24 6.35 -16.10
C TYR A 391 7.73 6.21 -16.20
N SER A 392 7.12 5.89 -15.06
CA SER A 392 5.66 5.81 -14.88
C SER A 392 5.30 6.21 -13.46
N ARG A 393 4.11 6.76 -13.27
CA ARG A 393 3.62 7.24 -11.97
C ARG A 393 2.66 6.28 -11.26
N ASP A 394 2.44 5.10 -11.83
CA ASP A 394 1.55 4.08 -11.27
C ASP A 394 2.20 3.27 -10.14
N ILE A 395 1.53 3.04 -9.02
CA ILE A 395 2.06 2.26 -7.88
C ILE A 395 1.38 0.90 -7.69
N GLU A 396 0.50 0.47 -8.60
CA GLU A 396 -0.08 -0.87 -8.55
C GLU A 396 1.00 -1.94 -8.72
N MET A 397 0.82 -3.09 -8.09
CA MET A 397 1.76 -4.20 -8.20
C MET A 397 1.84 -4.73 -9.64
N MET A 398 3.06 -5.05 -10.05
CA MET A 398 3.34 -5.52 -11.39
C MET A 398 3.83 -6.97 -11.38
N LYS A 399 3.70 -7.67 -12.52
CA LYS A 399 4.31 -8.98 -12.70
C LYS A 399 5.78 -8.80 -13.08
N GLY A 400 6.70 -9.29 -12.25
CA GLY A 400 8.12 -9.02 -12.42
C GLY A 400 8.48 -7.58 -12.03
N GLY A 401 9.50 -7.00 -12.65
CA GLY A 401 9.95 -5.62 -12.38
C GLY A 401 10.07 -5.28 -10.88
N TYR A 402 9.28 -4.32 -10.40
CA TYR A 402 9.26 -3.88 -9.00
C TYR A 402 8.32 -4.68 -8.09
N ASN A 403 7.57 -5.64 -8.61
CA ASN A 403 6.58 -6.43 -7.87
C ASN A 403 5.63 -5.55 -7.04
N ASP A 404 5.72 -5.59 -5.70
CA ASP A 404 4.89 -4.88 -4.73
C ASP A 404 5.59 -3.70 -4.02
N ASN A 405 6.80 -3.32 -4.46
CA ASN A 405 7.65 -2.36 -3.73
C ASN A 405 6.97 -1.00 -3.48
N PHE A 406 6.28 -0.44 -4.47
CA PHE A 406 5.65 0.89 -4.33
C PHE A 406 4.34 0.84 -3.53
N TYR A 407 3.57 -0.24 -3.64
CA TYR A 407 2.42 -0.49 -2.77
C TYR A 407 2.86 -0.61 -1.31
N LEU A 408 3.92 -1.38 -1.00
CA LEU A 408 4.41 -1.49 0.37
C LEU A 408 5.03 -0.18 0.88
N GLN A 409 5.65 0.62 0.01
CA GLN A 409 6.10 1.98 0.36
C GLN A 409 4.92 2.90 0.73
N LEU A 410 3.80 2.81 0.00
CA LEU A 410 2.55 3.50 0.35
C LEU A 410 2.08 3.06 1.75
N VAL A 411 1.94 1.75 2.00
CA VAL A 411 1.49 1.22 3.29
C VAL A 411 2.38 1.75 4.43
N LYS A 412 3.70 1.72 4.26
CA LYS A 412 4.65 2.23 5.26
C LYS A 412 4.40 3.70 5.59
N ASN A 413 4.28 4.54 4.56
CA ASN A 413 4.20 5.98 4.73
C ASN A 413 2.83 6.45 5.24
N ILE A 414 1.74 5.79 4.83
CA ILE A 414 0.41 6.03 5.43
C ILE A 414 0.44 5.73 6.93
N ARG A 415 1.07 4.61 7.32
CA ARG A 415 1.19 4.22 8.74
C ARG A 415 1.94 5.27 9.55
N GLU A 416 3.06 5.76 9.03
CA GLU A 416 3.84 6.83 9.65
C GLU A 416 3.08 8.16 9.73
N PHE A 417 2.28 8.50 8.72
CA PHE A 417 1.49 9.73 8.71
C PHE A 417 0.33 9.67 9.71
N LYS A 418 -0.49 8.62 9.65
CA LYS A 418 -1.79 8.56 10.33
C LYS A 418 -1.77 7.94 11.73
N TYR A 419 -0.77 7.13 12.09
CA TYR A 419 -0.86 6.28 13.27
C TYR A 419 0.29 6.48 14.26
N GLU A 420 0.01 6.20 15.53
CA GLU A 420 0.99 6.15 16.61
C GLU A 420 1.83 4.86 16.53
N PRO A 421 3.12 4.91 16.86
CA PRO A 421 3.96 3.71 16.93
C PRO A 421 3.36 2.65 17.87
N ALA A 422 3.51 1.37 17.51
CA ALA A 422 3.01 0.27 18.34
C ALA A 422 3.60 0.28 19.75
N LYS A 423 2.77 -0.18 20.70
CA LYS A 423 3.15 -0.41 22.09
C LYS A 423 3.14 -1.90 22.40
N ASN A 424 3.97 -2.30 23.36
CA ASN A 424 3.96 -3.65 23.89
C ASN A 424 2.97 -3.74 25.04
N TYR A 425 2.01 -4.65 24.91
CA TYR A 425 0.98 -4.87 25.90
C TYR A 425 1.14 -6.20 26.65
N GLN A 426 0.65 -6.24 27.89
CA GLN A 426 0.60 -7.46 28.70
C GLN A 426 -0.36 -8.45 28.06
N ARG A 427 0.16 -9.61 27.66
CA ARG A 427 -0.68 -10.68 27.12
C ARG A 427 -1.37 -11.46 28.24
N THR A 428 -2.64 -11.80 28.02
CA THR A 428 -3.38 -12.69 28.91
C THR A 428 -3.09 -14.13 28.51
N LEU A 429 -2.35 -14.85 29.36
CA LEU A 429 -2.03 -16.25 29.10
C LEU A 429 -3.28 -17.13 29.14
N ARG A 430 -3.44 -18.01 28.14
CA ARG A 430 -4.53 -18.97 28.04
C ARG A 430 -4.02 -20.31 27.50
N THR A 431 -4.33 -21.38 28.22
CA THR A 431 -4.14 -22.75 27.75
C THR A 431 -5.45 -23.23 27.11
N ILE A 432 -5.35 -23.80 25.91
CA ILE A 432 -6.51 -24.26 25.14
C ILE A 432 -6.31 -25.75 24.82
N ASP A 433 -7.30 -26.57 25.14
CA ASP A 433 -7.34 -27.96 24.67
C ASP A 433 -8.02 -28.00 23.31
N ILE A 434 -7.22 -28.01 22.24
CA ILE A 434 -7.71 -28.00 20.86
C ILE A 434 -8.44 -29.29 20.47
N THR A 435 -8.38 -30.35 21.29
CA THR A 435 -9.05 -31.63 21.03
C THR A 435 -10.44 -31.71 21.66
N ASP A 436 -10.73 -30.88 22.67
CA ASP A 436 -12.04 -30.78 23.29
C ASP A 436 -12.92 -29.77 22.55
N SER A 437 -14.04 -30.23 21.98
CA SER A 437 -15.03 -29.35 21.33
C SER A 437 -15.59 -28.28 22.28
N ASN A 438 -15.60 -28.50 23.60
CA ASN A 438 -16.05 -27.50 24.56
C ASN A 438 -15.05 -26.33 24.69
N SER A 439 -13.78 -26.52 24.35
CA SER A 439 -12.78 -25.45 24.31
C SER A 439 -13.08 -24.39 23.28
N MET A 440 -14.00 -24.65 22.33
CA MET A 440 -14.44 -23.68 21.33
C MET A 440 -14.99 -22.40 21.97
N LEU A 441 -15.63 -22.51 23.15
CA LEU A 441 -16.15 -21.38 23.90
C LEU A 441 -15.04 -20.48 24.48
N VAL A 442 -13.82 -20.98 24.64
CA VAL A 442 -12.68 -20.20 25.17
C VAL A 442 -12.25 -19.14 24.16
N TRP A 443 -12.34 -19.43 22.86
CA TRP A 443 -12.00 -18.51 21.77
C TRP A 443 -12.91 -17.28 21.69
N ASN A 444 -14.07 -17.29 22.36
CA ASN A 444 -14.94 -16.11 22.48
C ASN A 444 -14.34 -15.04 23.41
N TYR A 445 -13.31 -15.37 24.19
CA TYR A 445 -12.66 -14.47 25.14
C TYR A 445 -11.20 -14.14 24.76
N VAL A 446 -10.76 -14.55 23.57
CA VAL A 446 -9.44 -14.21 23.02
C VAL A 446 -9.56 -12.86 22.32
N LYS A 447 -8.72 -11.90 22.75
CA LYS A 447 -8.71 -10.53 22.21
C LYS A 447 -7.94 -10.41 20.90
N ASP A 448 -6.88 -11.21 20.74
CA ASP A 448 -6.06 -11.23 19.54
C ASP A 448 -6.81 -11.94 18.41
N HIS A 449 -7.74 -11.20 17.80
CA HIS A 449 -8.64 -11.62 16.73
C HIS A 449 -8.36 -10.77 15.51
N TYR A 450 -7.93 -11.39 14.43
CA TYR A 450 -7.62 -10.79 13.15
C TYR A 450 -8.71 -11.22 12.18
N GLN A 451 -9.55 -10.28 11.77
CA GLN A 451 -10.65 -10.55 10.85
C GLN A 451 -10.21 -10.26 9.41
N ASP A 452 -10.67 -11.09 8.49
CA ASP A 452 -10.36 -11.01 7.06
C ASP A 452 -11.63 -10.84 6.20
N PHE A 453 -11.47 -10.56 4.91
CA PHE A 453 -12.53 -10.09 4.01
C PHE A 453 -13.42 -11.21 3.49
N GLN A 454 -14.45 -11.62 4.23
CA GLN A 454 -15.37 -12.67 3.78
C GLN A 454 -15.84 -12.52 2.31
N GLY A 455 -15.62 -13.57 1.51
CA GLY A 455 -16.03 -13.68 0.11
C GLY A 455 -15.08 -13.01 -0.89
N ASP A 456 -13.83 -12.75 -0.49
CA ASP A 456 -12.71 -12.34 -1.33
C ASP A 456 -12.02 -13.51 -2.06
N ALA A 457 -12.00 -14.69 -1.43
CA ALA A 457 -11.68 -15.96 -2.06
C ALA A 457 -12.79 -16.35 -3.05
N MET A 458 -12.69 -15.81 -4.26
CA MET A 458 -13.70 -15.97 -5.31
C MET A 458 -13.09 -16.42 -6.64
N PRO A 459 -13.85 -17.12 -7.51
CA PRO A 459 -13.35 -17.50 -8.82
C PRO A 459 -13.22 -16.27 -9.71
N ARG A 460 -12.27 -16.31 -10.64
CA ARG A 460 -12.13 -15.35 -11.72
C ARG A 460 -12.66 -15.97 -13.01
N ASP A 461 -13.50 -15.24 -13.72
CA ASP A 461 -13.88 -15.58 -15.09
C ASP A 461 -14.22 -14.30 -15.87
N PHE A 462 -13.19 -13.57 -16.30
CA PHE A 462 -13.36 -12.26 -16.92
C PHE A 462 -12.44 -12.06 -18.13
N ILE A 463 -12.88 -11.21 -19.07
CA ILE A 463 -12.11 -10.88 -20.27
C ILE A 463 -10.95 -9.95 -19.94
N ASP A 464 -9.90 -9.98 -20.76
CA ASP A 464 -8.84 -8.97 -20.71
C ASP A 464 -9.34 -7.59 -21.20
N ALA A 465 -8.48 -6.58 -21.09
CA ALA A 465 -8.79 -5.19 -21.45
C ALA A 465 -9.26 -5.01 -22.91
N VAL A 466 -8.90 -5.92 -23.81
CA VAL A 466 -9.18 -5.83 -25.26
C VAL A 466 -10.11 -6.95 -25.76
N ASN A 467 -10.67 -7.74 -24.86
CA ASN A 467 -11.57 -8.84 -25.16
C ASN A 467 -10.97 -9.89 -26.13
N VAL A 468 -9.68 -10.20 -25.98
CA VAL A 468 -8.98 -11.23 -26.77
C VAL A 468 -8.76 -12.49 -25.95
N ASN A 469 -8.35 -12.34 -24.69
CA ASN A 469 -8.17 -13.43 -23.75
C ASN A 469 -9.20 -13.39 -22.62
N ARG A 470 -9.29 -14.49 -21.88
CA ARG A 470 -10.16 -14.64 -20.71
C ARG A 470 -9.35 -15.22 -19.56
N TYR A 471 -9.31 -14.50 -18.44
CA TYR A 471 -8.70 -14.97 -17.21
C TYR A 471 -9.67 -15.88 -16.48
N VAL A 472 -9.24 -17.11 -16.20
CA VAL A 472 -9.99 -18.11 -15.45
C VAL A 472 -9.16 -18.58 -14.27
N ASP A 473 -9.69 -18.41 -13.07
CA ASP A 473 -9.09 -18.89 -11.83
C ASP A 473 -10.20 -19.52 -10.96
N ASN A 474 -9.98 -20.76 -10.51
CA ASN A 474 -10.89 -21.47 -9.60
C ASN A 474 -10.13 -22.02 -8.39
N SER A 475 -9.05 -21.33 -8.00
CA SER A 475 -8.22 -21.68 -6.84
C SER A 475 -8.88 -21.29 -5.51
N ASN A 476 -9.96 -20.50 -5.52
CA ASN A 476 -10.74 -20.21 -4.32
C ASN A 476 -11.27 -21.52 -3.69
N ARG A 477 -10.73 -21.91 -2.53
CA ARG A 477 -11.03 -23.20 -1.90
C ARG A 477 -11.58 -23.00 -0.49
N ASN A 478 -10.76 -22.53 0.45
CA ASN A 478 -11.21 -22.19 1.79
C ASN A 478 -11.03 -20.68 2.04
N ASP A 479 -12.14 -19.94 2.05
CA ASP A 479 -12.23 -18.50 2.35
C ASP A 479 -12.04 -18.28 3.86
N ILE A 480 -10.90 -17.71 4.27
CA ILE A 480 -10.48 -17.45 5.64
C ILE A 480 -11.17 -16.17 6.12
N THR A 481 -11.84 -16.23 7.27
CA THR A 481 -12.61 -15.06 7.79
C THR A 481 -12.10 -14.58 9.13
N ASP A 482 -11.58 -15.47 9.97
CA ASP A 482 -11.13 -15.12 11.31
C ASP A 482 -9.89 -15.92 11.71
N ILE A 483 -8.89 -15.23 12.23
CA ILE A 483 -7.74 -15.85 12.89
C ILE A 483 -7.71 -15.35 14.33
N LYS A 484 -7.54 -16.25 15.30
CA LYS A 484 -7.36 -15.88 16.70
C LYS A 484 -6.13 -16.56 17.27
N ILE A 485 -5.36 -15.83 18.09
CA ILE A 485 -4.13 -16.35 18.68
C ILE A 485 -4.18 -16.22 20.19
N ALA A 486 -3.74 -17.26 20.88
CA ALA A 486 -3.51 -17.23 22.32
C ALA A 486 -2.23 -17.98 22.65
N ASN A 487 -1.61 -17.68 23.79
CA ASN A 487 -0.45 -18.42 24.24
C ASN A 487 -0.52 -18.73 25.73
N ASP A 488 0.14 -19.82 26.14
CA ASP A 488 0.52 -20.06 27.52
C ASP A 488 2.05 -20.01 27.67
N LYS A 489 2.58 -20.54 28.78
CA LYS A 489 4.03 -20.54 29.04
C LYS A 489 4.82 -21.48 28.15
N ASN A 490 4.15 -22.39 27.43
CA ASN A 490 4.78 -23.48 26.68
C ASN A 490 4.34 -23.53 25.23
N ASN A 491 3.13 -23.04 24.89
CA ASN A 491 2.53 -23.19 23.56
C ASN A 491 1.87 -21.90 23.07
N VAL A 492 1.83 -21.77 21.75
CA VAL A 492 0.93 -20.90 21.00
C VAL A 492 -0.24 -21.75 20.49
N TYR A 493 -1.43 -21.20 20.50
CA TYR A 493 -2.64 -21.77 19.95
C TYR A 493 -3.15 -20.83 18.86
N ILE A 494 -3.43 -21.37 17.67
CA ILE A 494 -3.97 -20.61 16.54
C ILE A 494 -5.31 -21.23 16.17
N TYR A 495 -6.35 -20.40 16.14
CA TYR A 495 -7.68 -20.70 15.62
C TYR A 495 -7.81 -20.04 14.26
N ILE A 496 -8.24 -20.79 13.26
CA ILE A 496 -8.48 -20.31 11.90
C ILE A 496 -9.88 -20.73 11.53
N LYS A 497 -10.73 -19.77 11.19
CA LYS A 497 -12.08 -20.00 10.71
C LYS A 497 -12.20 -19.60 9.25
N THR A 498 -12.96 -20.41 8.54
CA THR A 498 -13.32 -20.19 7.15
C THR A 498 -14.82 -19.93 7.01
N LEU A 499 -15.24 -19.33 5.90
CA LEU A 499 -16.65 -19.04 5.64
C LEU A 499 -17.48 -20.33 5.59
N ASP A 500 -17.07 -21.26 4.74
CA ASP A 500 -17.66 -22.58 4.57
C ASP A 500 -16.87 -23.65 5.35
N PRO A 501 -17.43 -24.87 5.57
CA PRO A 501 -16.67 -25.96 6.18
C PRO A 501 -15.35 -26.22 5.45
N ILE A 502 -14.26 -26.39 6.22
CA ILE A 502 -12.92 -26.61 5.66
C ILE A 502 -12.94 -27.88 4.81
N THR A 503 -12.49 -27.75 3.57
CA THR A 503 -12.39 -28.85 2.62
C THR A 503 -11.47 -29.95 3.15
N ALA A 504 -11.79 -31.21 2.84
CA ALA A 504 -10.93 -32.33 3.25
C ALA A 504 -9.57 -32.25 2.57
N TYR A 505 -8.50 -32.45 3.35
CA TYR A 505 -7.16 -32.61 2.80
C TYR A 505 -7.12 -33.80 1.84
N ASN A 506 -6.54 -33.60 0.65
CA ASN A 506 -6.50 -34.63 -0.40
C ASN A 506 -5.38 -35.67 -0.23
N GLY A 507 -4.49 -35.48 0.76
CA GLY A 507 -3.39 -36.39 1.05
C GLY A 507 -2.06 -36.04 0.36
N SER A 508 -2.02 -35.04 -0.53
CA SER A 508 -0.81 -34.68 -1.29
C SER A 508 -0.52 -33.18 -1.40
N ASP A 509 -1.52 -32.31 -1.27
CA ASP A 509 -1.35 -30.86 -1.44
C ASP A 509 -0.44 -30.27 -0.35
N LEU A 510 0.52 -29.44 -0.77
CA LEU A 510 1.40 -28.75 0.18
C LEU A 510 0.86 -27.38 0.62
N ASN A 511 -0.21 -26.91 -0.02
CA ASN A 511 -0.76 -25.57 0.08
C ASN A 511 -2.15 -25.51 0.74
N TRP A 512 -2.55 -26.54 1.48
CA TRP A 512 -3.85 -26.58 2.14
C TRP A 512 -3.75 -26.01 3.57
N MET A 513 -4.49 -24.94 3.86
CA MET A 513 -4.57 -24.28 5.17
C MET A 513 -3.19 -24.08 5.83
N ASN A 514 -2.25 -23.45 5.13
CA ASN A 514 -0.89 -23.21 5.61
C ASN A 514 -0.82 -22.00 6.55
N ILE A 515 0.11 -22.05 7.52
CA ILE A 515 0.46 -20.92 8.37
C ILE A 515 1.93 -20.61 8.16
N LEU A 516 2.25 -19.39 7.73
CA LEU A 516 3.61 -18.91 7.63
C LEU A 516 3.93 -18.04 8.85
N LEU A 517 5.10 -18.21 9.46
CA LEU A 517 5.51 -17.49 10.66
C LEU A 517 6.92 -16.90 10.53
N SER A 518 7.10 -15.70 11.08
CA SER A 518 8.38 -15.04 11.26
C SER A 518 8.65 -14.75 12.74
N THR A 519 9.72 -15.30 13.30
CA THR A 519 10.22 -14.97 14.64
C THR A 519 11.44 -14.06 14.54
N SER A 520 11.71 -13.27 15.58
CA SER A 520 12.82 -12.31 15.58
C SER A 520 14.18 -13.00 15.39
N GLY A 521 14.79 -12.89 14.19
CA GLY A 521 16.14 -13.41 13.91
C GLY A 521 16.54 -13.28 12.43
N SER A 522 17.85 -13.20 12.16
CA SER A 522 18.42 -13.14 10.80
C SER A 522 18.53 -14.52 10.13
N SER A 523 17.55 -15.39 10.37
CA SER A 523 17.55 -16.76 9.87
C SER A 523 17.14 -16.81 8.39
N PRO A 524 17.55 -17.85 7.64
CA PRO A 524 17.04 -18.09 6.30
C PRO A 524 15.51 -18.07 6.30
N SER A 525 14.91 -17.46 5.28
CA SER A 525 13.47 -17.26 5.19
C SER A 525 12.97 -17.32 3.75
N PHE A 526 11.66 -17.55 3.62
CA PHE A 526 10.88 -17.30 2.42
C PHE A 526 10.13 -15.98 2.60
N ALA A 527 10.50 -14.94 1.83
CA ALA A 527 9.87 -13.62 1.90
C ALA A 527 9.72 -13.05 3.34
N GLY A 528 10.69 -13.33 4.22
CA GLY A 528 10.67 -12.90 5.62
C GLY A 528 10.12 -13.94 6.60
N TYR A 529 9.41 -14.98 6.16
CA TYR A 529 8.88 -16.06 7.00
C TYR A 529 9.90 -17.19 7.18
N GLN A 530 10.26 -17.52 8.43
CA GLN A 530 11.20 -18.61 8.71
C GLN A 530 10.52 -19.95 8.92
N TYR A 531 9.20 -20.00 9.16
CA TYR A 531 8.49 -21.25 9.37
C TYR A 531 7.26 -21.36 8.46
N ILE A 532 6.96 -22.58 8.06
CA ILE A 532 5.69 -22.96 7.45
C ILE A 532 5.12 -24.15 8.19
N ILE A 533 3.83 -24.12 8.44
CA ILE A 533 3.09 -25.12 9.18
C ILE A 533 1.99 -25.67 8.29
N ASN A 534 1.67 -26.95 8.48
CA ASN A 534 0.57 -27.64 7.86
C ASN A 534 0.75 -28.04 6.37
N ARG A 535 1.98 -28.31 5.92
CA ARG A 535 2.21 -28.89 4.58
C ARG A 535 2.08 -30.40 4.52
N HIS A 536 2.21 -31.07 5.67
CA HIS A 536 2.05 -32.52 5.78
C HIS A 536 1.03 -32.91 6.88
N PRO A 537 -0.27 -32.63 6.69
CA PRO A 537 -1.30 -33.03 7.63
C PRO A 537 -1.48 -34.55 7.71
N GLU A 538 -1.62 -35.06 8.92
CA GLU A 538 -2.05 -36.43 9.24
C GLU A 538 -3.40 -36.39 9.99
N THR A 539 -3.75 -37.44 10.75
CA THR A 539 -5.07 -37.53 11.41
C THR A 539 -5.30 -36.45 12.47
N ASN A 540 -4.36 -36.27 13.40
CA ASN A 540 -4.47 -35.29 14.50
C ASN A 540 -3.19 -34.46 14.68
N THR A 541 -2.22 -34.66 13.78
CA THR A 541 -0.91 -33.99 13.82
C THR A 541 -0.56 -33.47 12.44
N THR A 542 0.29 -32.44 12.39
CA THR A 542 0.77 -31.87 11.12
C THR A 542 2.22 -31.40 11.24
N SER A 543 2.85 -31.09 10.12
CA SER A 543 4.24 -30.62 10.08
C SER A 543 4.39 -29.18 10.58
N ILE A 544 5.51 -28.92 11.25
CA ILE A 544 6.12 -27.61 11.36
C ILE A 544 7.51 -27.69 10.76
N GLU A 545 7.82 -26.75 9.87
CA GLU A 545 9.01 -26.79 9.03
C GLU A 545 9.68 -25.43 9.04
N ARG A 546 11.02 -25.42 8.99
CA ARG A 546 11.83 -24.21 9.04
C ARG A 546 12.52 -23.99 7.70
N SER A 547 12.51 -22.75 7.23
CA SER A 547 13.15 -22.37 5.98
C SER A 547 14.67 -22.53 6.08
N THR A 548 15.26 -23.09 5.02
CA THR A 548 16.70 -23.14 4.80
C THR A 548 17.16 -22.05 3.82
N GLY A 549 16.24 -21.17 3.39
CA GLY A 549 16.46 -20.06 2.45
C GLY A 549 15.57 -20.19 1.22
N GLY A 550 14.85 -19.11 0.89
CA GLY A 550 13.80 -19.17 -0.13
C GLY A 550 12.71 -20.17 0.25
N TYR A 551 11.98 -20.69 -0.74
CA TYR A 551 10.94 -21.71 -0.52
C TYR A 551 11.53 -23.12 -0.37
N GLN A 552 12.48 -23.28 0.54
CA GLN A 552 13.07 -24.56 0.90
C GLN A 552 12.94 -24.73 2.40
N PHE A 553 12.42 -25.89 2.84
CA PHE A 553 12.10 -26.11 4.24
C PHE A 553 12.55 -27.49 4.71
N GLU A 554 12.98 -27.56 5.97
CA GLU A 554 13.27 -28.79 6.69
C GLU A 554 12.28 -28.99 7.85
N THR A 555 11.84 -30.22 8.09
CA THR A 555 10.94 -30.53 9.20
C THR A 555 11.65 -30.34 10.54
N VAL A 556 11.07 -29.51 11.42
CA VAL A 556 11.58 -29.31 12.79
C VAL A 556 10.77 -30.10 13.82
N GLY A 557 9.55 -30.52 13.48
CA GLY A 557 8.74 -31.39 14.32
C GLY A 557 7.35 -31.63 13.77
N ASN A 558 6.56 -32.38 14.54
CA ASN A 558 5.11 -32.51 14.35
C ASN A 558 4.39 -31.82 15.50
N ILE A 559 3.23 -31.25 15.21
CA ILE A 559 2.39 -30.52 16.17
C ILE A 559 0.95 -31.02 16.11
N ASP A 560 0.21 -30.81 17.19
CA ASP A 560 -1.20 -31.19 17.25
C ASP A 560 -2.05 -30.18 16.46
N TYR A 561 -3.02 -30.67 15.70
CA TYR A 561 -4.07 -29.85 15.09
C TYR A 561 -5.41 -30.58 15.13
N SER A 562 -6.51 -29.82 15.01
CA SER A 562 -7.86 -30.38 14.90
C SER A 562 -8.71 -29.55 13.94
N ILE A 563 -9.70 -30.20 13.32
CA ILE A 563 -10.71 -29.53 12.49
C ILE A 563 -12.10 -29.87 13.00
N GLN A 564 -12.93 -28.84 13.15
CA GLN A 564 -14.34 -28.95 13.50
C GLN A 564 -15.16 -28.05 12.58
N GLY A 565 -15.74 -28.63 11.53
CA GLY A 565 -16.52 -27.89 10.54
C GLY A 565 -15.65 -26.89 9.78
N ASN A 566 -15.92 -25.60 9.97
CA ASN A 566 -15.19 -24.49 9.34
C ASN A 566 -14.02 -23.95 10.18
N VAL A 567 -13.65 -24.63 11.27
CA VAL A 567 -12.59 -24.20 12.18
C VAL A 567 -11.44 -25.20 12.19
N MET A 568 -10.22 -24.71 11.97
CA MET A 568 -8.97 -25.38 12.25
C MET A 568 -8.33 -24.79 13.52
N GLN A 569 -7.81 -25.64 14.39
CA GLN A 569 -7.03 -25.24 15.56
C GLN A 569 -5.67 -25.90 15.52
N VAL A 570 -4.62 -25.16 15.86
CA VAL A 570 -3.23 -25.65 15.88
C VAL A 570 -2.59 -25.32 17.22
N LYS A 571 -1.84 -26.26 17.78
CA LYS A 571 -1.07 -26.08 19.03
C LYS A 571 0.42 -26.23 18.76
N ILE A 572 1.15 -25.13 18.89
CA ILE A 572 2.57 -25.05 18.54
C ILE A 572 3.40 -24.89 19.82
N PRO A 573 4.27 -25.85 20.17
CA PRO A 573 5.24 -25.65 21.25
C PRO A 573 6.17 -24.47 20.94
N LEU A 574 6.35 -23.55 21.90
CA LEU A 574 7.22 -22.38 21.75
C LEU A 574 8.66 -22.77 21.34
N ALA A 575 9.14 -23.90 21.84
CA ALA A 575 10.47 -24.42 21.52
C ALA A 575 10.65 -24.74 20.03
N HIS A 576 9.60 -25.14 19.30
CA HIS A 576 9.71 -25.36 17.85
C HIS A 576 9.93 -24.04 17.08
N LEU A 577 9.44 -22.92 17.63
CA LEU A 577 9.60 -21.58 17.08
C LEU A 577 10.87 -20.86 17.58
N GLY A 578 11.68 -21.52 18.43
CA GLY A 578 12.82 -20.87 19.09
C GLY A 578 12.41 -19.81 20.11
N LEU A 579 11.17 -19.85 20.60
CA LEU A 579 10.60 -18.91 21.56
C LEU A 579 10.57 -19.51 22.98
N THR A 580 10.44 -18.64 23.96
CA THR A 580 10.20 -18.92 25.37
C THR A 580 9.00 -18.11 25.85
N ALA A 581 8.54 -18.36 27.08
CA ALA A 581 7.44 -17.61 27.68
C ALA A 581 7.69 -16.10 27.78
N ASP A 582 8.96 -15.67 27.75
CA ASP A 582 9.36 -14.28 27.97
C ASP A 582 9.49 -13.47 26.67
N ASN A 583 9.43 -14.11 25.49
CA ASN A 583 9.64 -13.46 24.20
C ASN A 583 8.65 -13.90 23.11
N VAL A 584 7.42 -14.26 23.48
CA VAL A 584 6.38 -14.63 22.51
C VAL A 584 6.00 -13.41 21.68
N HIS A 585 6.61 -13.26 20.51
CA HIS A 585 6.32 -12.25 19.51
C HIS A 585 6.73 -12.80 18.14
N PHE A 586 5.86 -12.69 17.16
CA PHE A 586 6.09 -13.17 15.81
C PHE A 586 5.12 -12.50 14.82
N ASP A 587 5.52 -12.46 13.55
CA ASP A 587 4.62 -12.15 12.45
C ASP A 587 4.07 -13.43 11.85
N PHE A 588 2.86 -13.39 11.30
CA PHE A 588 2.22 -14.55 10.72
C PHE A 588 1.31 -14.19 9.55
N LYS A 589 1.01 -15.18 8.71
CA LYS A 589 -0.12 -15.15 7.79
C LYS A 589 -0.69 -16.54 7.59
N VAL A 590 -1.94 -16.62 7.18
CA VAL A 590 -2.60 -17.88 6.83
C VAL A 590 -2.94 -17.84 5.36
N ALA A 591 -2.74 -18.96 4.66
CA ALA A 591 -3.07 -19.05 3.24
C ALA A 591 -3.62 -20.44 2.90
N ASP A 592 -4.52 -20.49 1.92
CA ASP A 592 -5.07 -21.73 1.40
C ASP A 592 -5.06 -21.73 -0.14
N ASN A 593 -4.62 -22.83 -0.71
CA ASN A 593 -4.63 -23.12 -2.13
C ASN A 593 -3.95 -22.08 -3.04
N VAL A 594 -2.95 -21.35 -2.54
CA VAL A 594 -2.02 -20.58 -3.37
C VAL A 594 -1.30 -21.56 -4.31
N THR A 595 -1.45 -21.37 -5.62
CA THR A 595 -1.10 -22.33 -6.67
C THR A 595 0.41 -22.40 -6.88
N HIS A 596 1.07 -21.24 -6.95
CA HIS A 596 2.51 -21.08 -7.01
C HIS A 596 3.01 -20.59 -5.64
N TYR A 597 2.78 -21.40 -4.61
CA TYR A 597 3.08 -21.08 -3.22
C TYR A 597 4.55 -20.76 -2.92
N ASP A 598 5.47 -21.07 -3.85
CA ASP A 598 6.89 -20.73 -3.80
C ASP A 598 7.24 -19.32 -4.33
N ASP A 599 6.25 -18.61 -4.86
CA ASP A 599 6.31 -17.21 -5.21
C ASP A 599 5.41 -16.39 -4.27
N ILE A 600 6.00 -15.44 -3.54
CA ILE A 600 5.25 -14.58 -2.63
C ILE A 600 4.25 -13.68 -3.36
N MET A 601 4.47 -13.41 -4.65
CA MET A 601 3.54 -12.62 -5.45
C MET A 601 2.25 -13.38 -5.76
N ASP A 602 2.27 -14.71 -5.75
CA ASP A 602 1.06 -15.51 -6.01
C ASP A 602 0.06 -15.45 -4.85
N TYR A 603 0.49 -15.04 -3.65
CA TYR A 603 -0.37 -14.75 -2.50
C TYR A 603 -1.25 -13.51 -2.68
N TYR A 604 -1.03 -12.71 -3.73
CA TYR A 604 -1.97 -11.67 -4.17
C TYR A 604 -2.99 -12.20 -5.18
N VAL A 605 -2.70 -13.34 -5.82
CA VAL A 605 -3.34 -13.79 -7.06
C VAL A 605 -4.25 -14.96 -6.76
N THR A 606 -3.71 -16.13 -6.40
CA THR A 606 -4.47 -17.36 -6.33
C THR A 606 -4.77 -17.79 -4.90
N GLY A 607 -5.77 -18.65 -4.75
CA GLY A 607 -6.19 -19.18 -3.48
C GLY A 607 -6.80 -18.10 -2.60
N ASP A 608 -6.47 -18.19 -1.33
CA ASP A 608 -6.80 -17.21 -0.32
C ASP A 608 -5.59 -16.97 0.60
N SER A 609 -5.46 -15.73 1.10
CA SER A 609 -4.35 -15.30 1.93
C SER A 609 -4.78 -14.19 2.86
N ALA A 610 -4.70 -14.43 4.16
CA ALA A 610 -5.06 -13.51 5.23
C ALA A 610 -3.79 -12.98 5.95
N PRO A 611 -3.36 -11.73 5.73
CA PRO A 611 -3.84 -10.76 4.74
C PRO A 611 -3.24 -11.03 3.34
N LEU A 612 -3.75 -10.37 2.28
CA LEU A 612 -3.23 -10.57 0.92
C LEU A 612 -1.71 -10.34 0.78
N GLY A 613 -1.09 -11.16 -0.07
CA GLY A 613 0.22 -10.87 -0.64
C GLY A 613 1.40 -11.05 0.29
N ARG A 614 2.32 -10.08 0.35
CA ARG A 614 3.51 -10.17 1.21
C ARG A 614 3.24 -9.86 2.68
N LEU A 615 2.17 -9.09 2.95
CA LEU A 615 1.82 -8.67 4.29
C LEU A 615 1.47 -9.87 5.18
N GLY A 616 1.64 -9.65 6.48
CA GLY A 616 1.21 -10.52 7.57
C GLY A 616 0.61 -9.70 8.69
N TYR A 617 0.31 -10.36 9.80
CA TYR A 617 -0.07 -9.74 11.06
C TYR A 617 0.98 -10.02 12.12
N SER A 618 1.14 -9.10 13.06
CA SER A 618 1.98 -9.24 14.24
C SER A 618 1.16 -9.76 15.42
N TYR A 619 1.76 -10.69 16.18
CA TYR A 619 1.26 -11.16 17.47
C TYR A 619 2.14 -10.75 18.64
#